data_AF-A0A497TFH4-F1
#
_entry.id   AF-A0A497TFH4-F1
#
_cell.length_a   1.000
_cell.length_b   1.000
_cell.length_c   1.000
_cell.angle_alpha   90.00
_cell.angle_beta   90.00
_cell.angle_gamma   90.00
#
_symmetry.space_group_name_H-M   'P 1'
#
loop_
_entity.id
_entity.type
_entity.pdbx_description
1 polymer ?
#
loop_
_entity_poly.entity_id
_entity_poly.type
_entity_poly.pdbx_seq_one_letter_code
_entity_poly.pdbx_strand_id
1 'polypeptide(L)'
;MHGSNHLEAFSAGSNPSGQVNPKAIAAMQEKGYDLTIHHSKSFSDLPDAQFDFVITMGCGDRCSHIPAQFREDWDLPDPKTLPPEEFNRVRDEIEHRVLDLLTRLN
;
A
#
# COMPACT_ATOMS: atom_id res chain seq x y z
N MET A 1 -0.66 -11.41 2.45
CA MET A 1 -1.90 -11.94 3.07
C MET A 1 -2.83 -12.41 1.98
N HIS A 2 -3.30 -11.50 1.12
CA HIS A 2 -4.12 -11.80 -0.05
C HIS A 2 -3.27 -11.84 -1.32
N GLY A 3 -3.70 -12.59 -2.34
CA GLY A 3 -3.11 -12.53 -3.69
C GLY A 3 -1.72 -13.14 -3.88
N SER A 4 -1.08 -13.70 -2.84
CA SER A 4 0.33 -14.12 -2.87
C SER A 4 0.67 -15.25 -3.86
N ASN A 5 -0.31 -15.95 -4.41
CA ASN A 5 -0.10 -16.96 -5.46
C ASN A 5 -0.25 -16.40 -6.89
N HIS A 6 -0.74 -15.16 -7.02
CA HIS A 6 -1.08 -14.55 -8.30
C HIS A 6 -0.32 -13.24 -8.55
N LEU A 7 0.14 -12.57 -7.49
CA LEU A 7 0.76 -11.25 -7.57
C LEU A 7 2.04 -11.17 -6.75
N GLU A 8 2.98 -10.39 -7.27
CA GLU A 8 4.11 -9.85 -6.52
C GLU A 8 3.81 -8.38 -6.18
N ALA A 9 3.90 -8.03 -4.90
CA ALA A 9 3.51 -6.70 -4.42
C ALA A 9 4.73 -5.89 -3.95
N PHE A 10 4.77 -4.63 -4.37
CA PHE A 10 5.78 -3.65 -3.96
C PHE A 10 5.09 -2.39 -3.40
N SER A 11 5.79 -1.66 -2.53
CA SER A 11 5.34 -0.38 -1.99
C SER A 11 6.51 0.61 -1.92
N ALA A 12 6.25 1.89 -2.12
CA ALA A 12 7.28 2.92 -2.00
C ALA A 12 6.65 4.29 -1.75
N GLY A 13 7.43 5.20 -1.19
CA GLY A 13 7.02 6.57 -0.91
C GLY A 13 7.99 7.59 -1.49
N SER A 14 7.46 8.77 -1.79
CA SER A 14 8.24 9.91 -2.27
C SER A 14 9.15 10.53 -1.20
N ASN A 15 8.77 10.42 0.07
CA ASN A 15 9.53 10.88 1.23
C ASN A 15 9.60 9.75 2.27
N PRO A 16 10.45 8.72 2.07
CA PRO A 16 10.51 7.57 2.96
C PRO A 16 11.11 7.94 4.33
N SER A 17 10.56 7.37 5.40
CA SER A 17 11.07 7.55 6.78
C SER A 17 12.09 6.50 7.18
N GLY A 18 12.36 5.50 6.34
CA GLY A 18 13.15 4.31 6.68
C GLY A 18 12.42 3.31 7.60
N GLN A 19 11.47 3.77 8.41
CA GLN A 19 10.73 2.95 9.38
C GLN A 19 9.23 2.93 9.10
N VAL A 20 8.59 1.80 9.38
CA VAL A 20 7.12 1.64 9.30
C VAL A 20 6.47 2.38 10.47
N ASN A 21 5.32 3.01 10.22
CA ASN A 21 4.56 3.70 11.26
C ASN A 21 4.11 2.70 12.36
N PRO A 22 4.43 2.95 13.65
CA PRO A 22 4.01 2.07 14.75
C PRO A 22 2.51 1.80 14.82
N LYS A 23 1.66 2.76 14.42
CA LYS A 23 0.21 2.55 14.35
C LYS A 23 -0.17 1.52 13.28
N ALA A 24 0.52 1.53 12.13
CA ALA A 24 0.30 0.55 11.08
C ALA A 24 0.74 -0.85 11.50
N ILE A 25 1.85 -0.95 12.26
CA ILE A 25 2.31 -2.21 12.85
C ILE A 25 1.23 -2.77 13.77
N ALA A 26 0.74 -1.96 14.72
CA ALA A 26 -0.32 -2.38 15.64
C ALA A 26 -1.61 -2.79 14.90
N ALA A 27 -2.04 -2.00 13.93
CA ALA A 27 -3.23 -2.28 13.14
C ALA A 27 -3.12 -3.59 12.34
N MET A 28 -1.95 -3.91 11.79
CA MET A 28 -1.76 -5.18 11.06
C MET A 28 -1.57 -6.38 11.99
N GLN A 29 -0.99 -6.18 13.18
CA GLN A 29 -0.89 -7.22 14.19
C GLN A 29 -2.27 -7.73 14.64
N GLU A 30 -3.27 -6.85 14.74
CA GLU A 30 -4.67 -7.26 15.00
C GLU A 30 -5.23 -8.24 13.95
N LYS A 31 -4.74 -8.15 12.71
CA LYS A 31 -5.11 -9.04 11.59
C LYS A 31 -4.18 -10.26 11.48
N GLY A 32 -3.29 -10.45 12.46
CA GLY A 32 -2.33 -11.55 12.49
C GLY A 32 -1.16 -11.41 11.52
N TYR A 33 -0.84 -10.19 11.07
CA TYR A 33 0.26 -9.93 10.13
C TYR A 33 1.38 -9.12 10.78
N ASP A 34 2.59 -9.66 10.72
CA ASP A 34 3.79 -8.95 11.19
C ASP A 34 4.27 -7.96 10.13
N LEU A 35 3.96 -6.67 10.34
CA LEU A 35 4.40 -5.60 9.46
C LEU A 35 5.86 -5.15 9.75
N THR A 36 6.49 -5.64 10.83
CA THR A 36 7.85 -5.22 11.22
C THR A 36 8.93 -5.76 10.29
N ILE A 37 8.61 -6.77 9.48
CA ILE A 37 9.49 -7.31 8.44
C ILE A 37 9.66 -6.35 7.25
N HIS A 38 8.86 -5.28 7.18
CA HIS A 38 8.90 -4.26 6.13
C HIS A 38 9.65 -3.02 6.60
N HIS A 39 10.02 -2.17 5.64
CA HIS A 39 10.60 -0.85 5.90
C HIS A 39 10.05 0.18 4.92
N SER A 40 10.17 1.46 5.27
CA SER A 40 9.78 2.56 4.39
C SER A 40 10.89 2.83 3.37
N LYS A 41 10.56 2.70 2.08
CA LYS A 41 11.52 2.76 0.97
C LYS A 41 11.13 3.80 -0.09
N SER A 42 12.13 4.30 -0.81
CA SER A 42 12.03 5.28 -1.89
C SER A 42 11.54 4.62 -3.19
N PHE A 43 11.06 5.42 -4.14
CA PHE A 43 10.80 4.94 -5.50
C PHE A 43 12.04 4.39 -6.20
N SER A 44 13.24 4.87 -5.84
CA SER A 44 14.51 4.35 -6.34
C SER A 44 14.82 2.92 -5.90
N ASP A 45 14.11 2.42 -4.88
CA ASP A 45 14.28 1.07 -4.35
C ASP A 45 13.30 0.08 -5.00
N LEU A 46 12.45 0.55 -5.92
CA LEU A 46 11.61 -0.31 -6.74
C LEU A 46 12.46 -0.94 -7.86
N PRO A 47 12.10 -2.15 -8.32
CA PRO A 47 12.74 -2.74 -9.49
C PRO A 47 12.57 -1.81 -10.71
N ASP A 48 13.61 -1.75 -11.53
CA ASP A 48 13.57 -1.06 -12.83
C ASP A 48 12.80 -1.93 -13.83
N ALA A 49 11.48 -1.95 -13.67
CA ALA A 49 10.55 -2.75 -14.45
C ALA A 49 9.23 -1.98 -14.65
N GLN A 50 8.50 -2.34 -15.70
CA GLN A 50 7.12 -1.89 -15.87
C GLN A 50 6.21 -2.72 -14.98
N PHE A 51 5.38 -2.06 -14.19
CA PHE A 51 4.35 -2.71 -13.37
C PHE A 51 3.08 -2.95 -14.20
N ASP A 52 2.37 -4.04 -13.94
CA ASP A 52 1.04 -4.21 -14.51
C ASP A 52 0.05 -3.22 -13.88
N PHE A 53 0.14 -3.02 -12.57
CA PHE A 53 -0.73 -2.11 -11.81
C PHE A 53 0.08 -1.20 -10.89
N VAL A 54 -0.22 0.09 -10.91
CA VAL A 54 0.25 1.06 -9.90
C VAL A 54 -0.95 1.69 -9.22
N ILE A 55 -1.04 1.51 -7.90
CA ILE A 55 -2.08 2.09 -7.06
C ILE A 55 -1.50 3.27 -6.27
N THR A 56 -2.13 4.43 -6.34
CA THR A 56 -1.83 5.56 -5.46
C THR A 56 -2.86 5.64 -4.33
N MET A 57 -2.44 6.13 -3.17
CA MET A 57 -3.27 6.22 -1.97
C MET A 57 -3.45 7.70 -1.55
N GLY A 58 -3.78 8.59 -2.49
CA GLY A 58 -4.03 10.02 -2.19
C GLY A 58 -2.79 10.94 -2.19
N CYS A 59 -1.64 10.47 -2.66
CA CYS A 59 -0.43 11.31 -2.85
C CYS A 59 -0.39 12.04 -4.21
N GLY A 60 -1.41 11.88 -5.05
CA GLY A 60 -1.56 12.52 -6.36
C GLY A 60 -0.43 12.21 -7.36
N ASP A 61 -0.08 13.20 -8.18
CA ASP A 61 0.86 13.11 -9.33
C ASP A 61 2.32 12.82 -8.96
N ARG A 62 2.67 12.72 -7.68
CA ARG A 62 4.06 12.44 -7.25
C ARG A 62 4.55 11.07 -7.70
N CYS A 63 3.64 10.17 -8.08
CA CYS A 63 3.95 8.82 -8.56
C CYS A 63 3.89 8.69 -10.10
N SER A 64 3.74 9.79 -10.85
CA SER A 64 3.54 9.79 -12.32
C SER A 64 4.67 9.14 -13.12
N HIS A 65 5.87 9.04 -12.54
CA HIS A 65 7.08 8.56 -13.22
C HIS A 65 7.23 7.03 -13.23
N ILE A 66 6.43 6.29 -12.44
CA ILE A 66 6.52 4.82 -12.39
C ILE A 66 5.78 4.23 -13.62
N PRO A 67 6.48 3.49 -14.52
CA PRO A 67 5.83 2.89 -15.68
C PRO A 67 4.81 1.83 -15.25
N ALA A 68 3.58 1.94 -15.77
CA ALA A 68 2.48 1.05 -15.43
C ALA A 68 1.58 0.79 -16.65
N GLN A 69 1.01 -0.40 -16.77
CA GLN A 69 -0.07 -0.66 -17.75
C GLN A 69 -1.38 -0.03 -17.28
N PHE A 70 -1.72 -0.22 -16.00
CA PHE A 70 -2.91 0.32 -15.37
C PHE A 70 -2.57 1.12 -14.13
N ARG A 71 -3.32 2.20 -13.91
CA ARG A 71 -3.15 3.08 -12.76
C ARG A 71 -4.50 3.43 -12.15
N GLU A 72 -4.59 3.29 -10.85
CA GLU A 72 -5.77 3.69 -10.08
C GLU A 72 -5.34 4.57 -8.91
N ASP A 73 -6.10 5.63 -8.64
CA ASP A 73 -5.98 6.36 -7.38
C ASP A 73 -7.12 5.95 -6.46
N TRP A 74 -6.76 5.48 -5.27
CA TRP A 74 -7.74 5.10 -4.28
C TRP A 74 -8.20 6.29 -3.43
N ASP A 75 -7.52 7.43 -3.48
CA ASP A 75 -7.89 8.66 -2.77
C ASP A 75 -8.28 8.39 -1.30
N LEU A 76 -7.42 7.63 -0.61
CA LEU A 76 -7.65 7.25 0.77
C LEU A 76 -7.21 8.37 1.70
N PRO A 77 -7.94 8.64 2.79
CA PRO A 77 -7.51 9.63 3.78
C PRO A 77 -6.23 9.16 4.47
N ASP A 78 -5.27 10.07 4.69
CA ASP A 78 -4.04 9.76 5.43
C ASP A 78 -4.37 9.46 6.90
N PRO A 79 -4.17 8.21 7.38
CA PRO A 79 -4.56 7.83 8.73
C PRO A 79 -3.51 8.21 9.79
N LYS A 80 -2.36 8.78 9.41
CA LYS A 80 -1.20 8.97 10.30
C LYS A 80 -1.55 9.65 11.62
N THR A 81 -2.41 10.67 11.58
CA THR A 81 -2.82 11.44 12.76
C THR A 81 -4.12 10.94 13.40
N LEU A 82 -4.82 9.98 12.78
CA LEU A 82 -6.10 9.47 13.25
C LEU A 82 -5.96 8.59 14.52
N PRO A 83 -7.03 8.48 15.32
CA PRO A 83 -7.09 7.53 16.43
C PRO A 83 -7.12 6.07 15.90
N PRO A 84 -6.79 5.07 16.74
CA PRO A 84 -6.66 3.67 16.30
C PRO A 84 -7.88 3.11 15.57
N GLU A 85 -9.09 3.41 16.04
CA GLU A 85 -10.32 2.92 15.39
C GLU A 85 -10.46 3.42 13.95
N GLU A 86 -10.25 4.73 13.72
CA GLU A 86 -10.32 5.32 12.38
C GLU A 86 -9.13 4.87 11.50
N PHE A 87 -7.95 4.66 12.10
CA PHE A 87 -6.81 4.06 11.40
C PHE A 87 -7.16 2.66 10.88
N ASN A 88 -7.81 1.85 11.73
CA ASN A 88 -8.25 0.51 11.39
C ASN A 88 -9.32 0.52 10.28
N ARG A 89 -10.20 1.52 10.23
CA ARG A 89 -11.14 1.68 9.11
C ARG A 89 -10.43 1.90 7.78
N VAL A 90 -9.36 2.70 7.74
CA VAL A 90 -8.55 2.87 6.51
C VAL A 90 -7.84 1.56 6.14
N ARG A 91 -7.29 0.82 7.12
CA ARG A 91 -6.71 -0.53 6.90
C ARG A 91 -7.73 -1.48 6.27
N ASP A 92 -8.94 -1.53 6.81
CA ASP A 92 -9.98 -2.46 6.34
C ASP A 92 -10.52 -2.04 4.96
N GLU A 93 -10.60 -0.75 4.66
CA GLU A 93 -10.90 -0.25 3.32
C GLU A 93 -9.83 -0.65 2.28
N ILE A 94 -8.54 -0.55 2.64
CA ILE A 94 -7.45 -1.05 1.80
C ILE A 94 -7.61 -2.54 1.51
N GLU A 95 -7.97 -3.34 2.53
CA GLU A 95 -8.21 -4.77 2.37
C GLU A 95 -9.37 -5.04 1.39
N HIS A 96 -10.50 -4.35 1.54
CA HIS A 96 -11.64 -4.49 0.63
C HIS A 96 -11.26 -4.17 -0.82
N ARG A 97 -10.52 -3.09 -1.06
CA ARG A 97 -10.08 -2.71 -2.42
C ARG A 97 -9.07 -3.70 -3.01
N VAL A 98 -8.18 -4.26 -2.21
CA VAL A 98 -7.28 -5.34 -2.64
C VAL A 98 -8.08 -6.57 -3.07
N LEU A 99 -9.10 -6.96 -2.32
CA LEU A 99 -9.96 -8.11 -2.66
C LEU A 99 -10.80 -7.87 -3.92
N ASP A 100 -11.32 -6.65 -4.11
CA ASP A 100 -12.01 -6.27 -5.35
C ASP A 100 -11.06 -6.31 -6.55
N LEU A 101 -9.87 -5.70 -6.42
CA LEU A 101 -8.85 -5.73 -7.46
C LEU A 101 -8.49 -7.18 -7.85
N LEU A 102 -8.26 -8.07 -6.88
CA LEU A 102 -7.99 -9.49 -7.14
C LEU A 102 -9.12 -10.19 -7.89
N THR A 103 -10.37 -9.78 -7.66
CA THR A 103 -11.52 -10.34 -8.37
C THR A 103 -11.56 -9.91 -9.84
N ARG A 104 -11.08 -8.69 -10.15
CA ARG A 104 -10.99 -8.15 -11.52
C ARG A 104 -9.83 -8.72 -12.34
N LEU A 105 -8.86 -9.36 -11.67
CA LEU A 105 -7.67 -9.95 -12.29
C LEU A 105 -7.83 -11.44 -12.63
N ASN A 106 -8.92 -12.07 -12.18
CA ASN A 106 -9.32 -13.44 -12.54
C ASN A 106 -10.25 -13.44 -13.76
#